data_AF-A0A9E2YDD7-F1
#
_entry.id   AF-A0A9E2YDD7-F1
#
_cell.length_a   1.000
_cell.length_b   1.000
_cell.length_c   1.000
_cell.angle_alpha   90.00
_cell.angle_beta   90.00
_cell.angle_gamma   90.00
#
_symmetry.space_group_name_H-M   'P 1'
#
loop_
_entity.id
_entity.type
_entity.pdbx_description
1 polymer ?
#
loop_
_entity_poly.entity_id
_entity_poly.type
_entity_poly.pdbx_seq_one_letter_code
_entity_poly.pdbx_strand_id
1 'polypeptide(L)'
;MEQQTQEKFDVWAVVEIMGHQRIAGRCSEQSIAGTNLLRVDVPSVEFDRPAWDGGGVEKIDGFTTYIGGSSIYRMTPCTEAVARKAVEQFRVRPVQCVDLSPARALPAPVGDDEADDSFDGDPAEELRY
;
A
#
# COMPACT_ATOMS: atom_id res chain seq x y z
N MET A 1 -28.96 39.92 18.34
CA MET A 1 -28.70 38.70 17.58
C MET A 1 -27.49 38.04 18.20
N GLU A 2 -27.69 37.02 19.03
CA GLU A 2 -26.59 36.23 19.56
C GLU A 2 -26.01 35.37 18.44
N GLN A 3 -24.73 35.56 18.15
CA GLN A 3 -23.98 34.68 17.26
C GLN A 3 -23.64 33.43 18.07
N GLN A 4 -24.29 32.31 17.78
CA GLN A 4 -23.85 31.01 18.29
C GLN A 4 -22.56 30.64 17.59
N THR A 5 -21.45 30.62 18.33
CA THR A 5 -20.20 30.02 17.88
C THR A 5 -20.43 28.52 17.73
N GLN A 6 -20.58 28.06 16.50
CA GLN A 6 -20.72 26.63 16.21
C GLN A 6 -19.36 25.97 16.39
N GLU A 7 -19.27 24.97 17.28
CA GLU A 7 -18.02 24.23 17.50
C GLU A 7 -17.57 23.55 16.21
N LYS A 8 -16.29 23.72 15.87
CA LYS A 8 -15.69 23.13 14.68
C LYS A 8 -15.60 21.62 14.88
N PHE A 9 -16.16 20.86 13.94
CA PHE A 9 -16.06 19.40 13.95
C PHE A 9 -14.59 18.98 13.79
N ASP A 10 -14.02 18.42 14.85
CA ASP A 10 -12.65 17.93 14.90
C ASP A 10 -12.53 16.80 15.93
N VAL A 11 -12.51 15.54 15.48
CA VAL A 11 -12.57 14.35 16.35
C VAL A 11 -11.67 13.24 15.85
N TRP A 12 -11.17 12.37 16.74
CA TRP A 12 -10.55 11.12 16.32
C TRP A 12 -11.65 10.10 16.02
N ALA A 13 -11.56 9.38 14.91
CA ALA A 13 -12.57 8.38 14.57
C ALA A 13 -12.00 7.24 13.71
N VAL A 14 -12.72 6.12 13.76
CA VAL A 14 -12.63 5.05 12.76
C VAL A 14 -13.79 5.23 11.78
N VAL A 15 -13.48 5.28 10.49
CA VAL A 15 -14.41 5.52 9.39
C VAL A 15 -14.45 4.30 8.48
N GLU A 16 -15.66 3.82 8.20
CA GLU A 16 -15.93 2.73 7.28
C GLU A 16 -16.54 3.30 6.00
N ILE A 17 -15.90 3.02 4.88
CA ILE A 17 -16.21 3.56 3.56
C ILE A 17 -16.90 2.44 2.77
N MET A 18 -18.16 2.68 2.40
CA MET A 18 -19.01 1.76 1.64
C MET A 18 -19.08 0.33 2.19
N GLY A 19 -18.80 0.10 3.47
CA GLY A 19 -18.81 -1.25 4.08
C GLY A 19 -17.63 -2.16 3.75
N HIS A 20 -16.63 -1.68 2.99
CA HIS A 20 -15.52 -2.52 2.51
C HIS A 20 -14.16 -2.04 3.00
N GLN A 21 -13.96 -0.72 3.07
CA GLN A 21 -12.69 -0.12 3.47
C GLN A 21 -12.83 0.54 4.84
N ARG A 22 -11.79 0.49 5.65
CA ARG A 22 -11.74 1.13 6.96
C ARG A 22 -10.49 1.98 7.06
N ILE A 23 -10.63 3.15 7.64
CA ILE A 23 -9.54 4.09 7.89
C ILE A 23 -9.72 4.74 9.26
N ALA A 24 -8.61 5.12 9.90
CA ALA A 24 -8.64 5.75 11.20
C ALA A 24 -7.74 6.99 11.19
N GLY A 25 -8.18 8.06 11.84
CA GLY A 25 -7.43 9.30 11.86
C GLY A 25 -8.19 10.44 12.54
N ARG A 26 -7.57 11.62 12.51
CA ARG A 26 -8.21 12.86 12.96
C ARG A 26 -9.12 13.36 11.84
N CYS A 27 -10.39 13.52 12.18
CA CYS A 27 -11.47 13.80 11.24
C CYS A 27 -11.95 15.24 11.40
N SER A 28 -12.00 15.97 10.29
CA SER A 28 -12.55 17.33 10.24
C SER A 28 -13.36 17.54 8.96
N GLU A 29 -14.25 18.53 8.96
CA GLU A 29 -14.98 18.92 7.74
C GLU A 29 -14.12 19.84 6.87
N GLN A 30 -14.02 19.56 5.58
CA GLN A 30 -13.33 20.41 4.62
C GLN A 30 -14.15 20.57 3.33
N SER A 31 -14.37 21.81 2.91
CA SER A 31 -15.01 22.12 1.62
C SER A 31 -13.95 22.21 0.53
N ILE A 32 -14.07 21.40 -0.53
CA ILE A 32 -13.19 21.39 -1.70
C ILE A 32 -14.06 21.36 -2.96
N ALA A 33 -13.76 22.24 -3.94
CA ALA A 33 -14.44 22.28 -5.24
C ALA A 33 -15.98 22.30 -5.14
N GLY A 34 -16.53 23.04 -4.16
CA GLY A 34 -17.98 23.16 -3.93
C GLY A 34 -18.63 21.95 -3.25
N THR A 35 -17.85 20.97 -2.80
CA THR A 35 -18.34 19.78 -2.09
C THR A 35 -17.74 19.71 -0.69
N ASN A 36 -18.57 19.42 0.32
CA ASN A 36 -18.07 19.14 1.67
C ASN A 36 -17.62 17.68 1.75
N LEU A 37 -16.38 17.50 2.17
CA LEU A 37 -15.71 16.22 2.32
C LEU A 37 -15.30 16.04 3.78
N LEU A 38 -15.29 14.78 4.22
CA LEU A 38 -14.63 14.41 5.46
C LEU A 38 -13.13 14.32 5.17
N ARG A 39 -12.35 15.21 5.76
CA ARG A 39 -10.89 15.10 5.80
C ARG A 39 -10.52 14.12 6.91
N VAL A 40 -9.70 13.14 6.58
CA VAL A 40 -9.11 12.21 7.54
C VAL A 40 -7.59 12.33 7.48
N ASP A 41 -6.98 12.86 8.54
CA ASP A 41 -5.54 12.88 8.73
C ASP A 41 -5.12 11.60 9.47
N VAL A 42 -4.55 10.66 8.73
CA VAL A 42 -4.03 9.40 9.24
C VAL A 42 -2.66 9.63 9.87
N PRO A 43 -2.46 9.32 11.16
CA PRO A 43 -1.18 9.50 11.82
C PRO A 43 -0.14 8.50 11.33
N SER A 44 1.13 8.92 11.35
CA SER A 44 2.25 7.99 11.23
C SER A 44 2.29 7.05 12.44
N VAL A 45 2.52 5.76 12.18
CA VAL A 45 2.68 4.72 13.20
C VAL A 45 3.84 3.79 12.83
N GLU A 46 4.54 3.33 13.86
CA GLU A 46 5.61 2.34 13.78
C GLU A 46 5.32 1.25 14.81
N PHE A 47 5.38 -0.01 14.39
CA PHE A 47 5.02 -1.16 15.23
C PHE A 47 5.79 -2.42 14.82
N ASP A 48 6.01 -3.30 15.79
CA ASP A 48 6.61 -4.61 15.55
C ASP A 48 5.58 -5.54 14.91
N ARG A 49 5.91 -6.07 13.73
CA ARG A 49 5.14 -7.16 13.13
C ARG A 49 5.43 -8.46 13.87
N PRO A 50 4.40 -9.28 14.10
CA PRO A 50 4.61 -10.59 14.69
C PRO A 50 5.42 -11.49 13.74
N ALA A 51 6.17 -12.42 14.30
CA ALA A 51 7.06 -13.31 13.54
C ALA A 51 6.32 -14.13 12.46
N TRP A 52 5.04 -14.46 12.67
CA TRP A 52 4.22 -15.17 11.69
C TRP A 52 3.87 -14.33 10.45
N ASP A 53 4.06 -13.00 10.52
CA ASP A 53 3.77 -12.02 9.48
C ASP A 53 5.05 -11.29 9.06
N GLY A 54 6.11 -12.06 8.80
CA GLY A 54 7.39 -11.56 8.30
C GLY A 54 8.29 -10.86 9.32
N GLY A 55 7.80 -10.60 10.55
CA GLY A 55 8.59 -10.03 11.64
C GLY A 55 9.15 -8.63 11.37
N GLY A 56 9.84 -8.08 12.38
CA GLY A 56 10.54 -6.80 12.29
C GLY A 56 9.62 -5.58 12.40
N VAL A 57 10.21 -4.40 12.28
CA VAL A 57 9.51 -3.12 12.45
C VAL A 57 8.84 -2.71 11.12
N GLU A 58 7.53 -2.48 11.16
CA GLU A 58 6.77 -1.89 10.06
C GLU A 58 6.42 -0.44 10.38
N LYS A 59 6.56 0.43 9.37
CA LYS A 59 6.18 1.83 9.45
C LYS A 59 5.10 2.15 8.43
N ILE A 60 4.11 2.92 8.87
CA ILE A 60 3.07 3.53 8.05
C ILE A 60 3.28 5.03 8.14
N ASP A 61 3.66 5.66 7.03
CA ASP A 61 3.75 7.11 6.98
C ASP A 61 2.37 7.75 7.07
N GLY A 62 2.28 8.87 7.79
CA GLY A 62 1.04 9.62 7.91
C GLY A 62 0.65 10.26 6.59
N PHE A 63 -0.65 10.35 6.33
CA PHE A 63 -1.20 10.93 5.11
C PHE A 63 -2.61 11.48 5.33
N THR A 64 -3.06 12.34 4.42
CA THR A 64 -4.42 12.88 4.42
C THR A 64 -5.21 12.26 3.29
N THR A 65 -6.46 11.91 3.56
CA THR A 65 -7.43 11.55 2.52
C THR A 65 -8.74 12.30 2.71
N TYR A 66 -9.52 12.39 1.64
CA TYR A 66 -10.81 13.06 1.60
C TYR A 66 -11.88 12.09 1.18
N ILE A 67 -12.95 12.01 1.96
CA ILE A 67 -14.04 11.04 1.77
C ILE A 67 -15.33 11.82 1.55
N GLY A 68 -16.05 11.50 0.48
CA GLY A 68 -17.37 12.08 0.24
C GLY A 68 -18.36 11.60 1.32
N GLY A 69 -19.14 12.52 1.90
CA GLY A 69 -20.04 12.20 3.02
C GLY A 69 -21.02 11.04 2.71
N SER A 70 -21.49 10.94 1.47
CA SER A 70 -22.38 9.84 1.02
C SER A 70 -21.72 8.46 0.95
N SER A 71 -20.39 8.40 0.97
CA SER A 71 -19.64 7.14 0.95
C SER A 71 -19.32 6.59 2.35
N ILE A 72 -19.62 7.36 3.39
CA ILE A 72 -19.41 6.94 4.78
C ILE A 72 -20.54 6.00 5.17
N TYR A 73 -20.20 4.72 5.35
CA TYR A 73 -21.15 3.73 5.85
C TYR A 73 -21.31 3.84 7.37
N ARG A 74 -20.21 4.03 8.08
CA ARG A 74 -20.19 4.20 9.54
C ARG A 74 -19.00 5.05 9.97
N MET A 75 -19.21 5.92 10.96
CA MET A 75 -18.13 6.60 11.67
C MET A 75 -18.27 6.35 13.17
N THR A 76 -17.18 5.98 13.82
CA THR A 76 -17.14 5.74 15.27
C THR A 76 -16.09 6.65 15.89
N PRO A 77 -16.48 7.77 16.51
CA PRO A 77 -15.58 8.61 17.29
C PRO A 77 -14.89 7.78 18.38
N CYS A 78 -13.60 8.03 18.58
CA CYS A 78 -12.77 7.28 19.52
C CYS A 78 -11.65 8.18 20.07
N THR A 79 -10.78 7.62 20.92
CA THR A 79 -9.58 8.32 21.38
C THR A 79 -8.47 8.22 20.36
N GLU A 80 -7.48 9.11 20.45
CA GLU A 80 -6.27 9.04 19.63
C GLU A 80 -5.57 7.68 19.72
N ALA A 81 -5.44 7.13 20.93
CA ALA A 81 -4.79 5.84 21.17
C ALA A 81 -5.48 4.70 20.39
N VAL A 82 -6.82 4.70 20.37
CA VAL A 82 -7.61 3.72 19.61
C VAL A 82 -7.44 3.92 18.11
N ALA A 83 -7.47 5.17 17.63
CA ALA A 83 -7.26 5.46 16.21
C ALA A 83 -5.88 5.00 15.73
N ARG A 84 -4.80 5.28 16.48
CA ARG A 84 -3.43 4.85 16.12
C ARG A 84 -3.28 3.34 16.07
N LYS A 85 -3.87 2.62 17.04
CA LYS A 85 -3.98 1.14 17.02
C LYS A 85 -4.73 0.63 15.79
N ALA A 86 -5.81 1.31 15.40
CA ALA A 86 -6.57 0.95 14.22
C ALA A 86 -5.77 1.16 12.91
N VAL A 87 -4.91 2.19 12.84
CA VAL A 87 -4.00 2.38 11.69
C VAL A 87 -3.03 1.21 11.55
N GLU A 88 -2.41 0.78 12.65
CA GLU A 88 -1.55 -0.42 12.70
C GLU A 88 -2.30 -1.67 12.22
N GLN A 89 -3.57 -1.83 12.59
CA GLN A 89 -4.37 -2.99 12.23
C GLN A 89 -4.84 -2.97 10.76
N PHE A 90 -5.31 -1.83 10.26
CA PHE A 90 -5.86 -1.73 8.90
C PHE A 90 -4.77 -1.65 7.84
N ARG A 91 -3.57 -1.17 8.23
CA ARG A 91 -2.39 -1.04 7.37
C ARG A 91 -2.63 -0.30 6.06
N VAL A 92 -3.66 0.55 6.00
CA VAL A 92 -3.97 1.38 4.83
C VAL A 92 -2.78 2.27 4.54
N ARG A 93 -2.29 2.21 3.31
CA ARG A 93 -1.18 3.04 2.83
C ARG A 93 -1.72 4.22 2.02
N PRO A 94 -1.01 5.36 2.01
CA PRO A 94 -1.25 6.37 0.99
C PRO A 94 -1.09 5.72 -0.39
N VAL A 95 -1.72 6.30 -1.41
CA VAL A 95 -1.58 5.84 -2.80
C VAL A 95 -0.09 5.70 -3.10
N GLN A 96 0.38 4.46 -3.15
CA GLN A 96 1.71 4.15 -3.63
C GLN A 96 1.62 4.37 -5.13
N CYS A 97 2.43 5.29 -5.66
CA CYS A 97 2.44 5.66 -7.07
C CYS A 97 2.18 4.43 -7.93
N VAL A 98 1.05 4.45 -8.65
CA VAL A 98 0.67 3.48 -9.69
C VAL A 98 1.93 2.90 -10.31
N ASP A 99 2.17 1.61 -10.05
CA ASP A 99 3.28 0.78 -10.52
C ASP A 99 4.09 1.40 -11.67
N LEU A 100 5.03 2.28 -11.36
CA LEU A 100 6.23 2.38 -12.18
C LEU A 100 7.07 1.18 -11.76
N SER A 101 6.66 -0.02 -12.16
CA SER A 101 7.58 -1.14 -12.18
C SER A 101 8.74 -0.63 -13.02
N PRO A 102 9.95 -0.41 -12.47
CA PRO A 102 11.09 -0.16 -13.33
C PRO A 102 11.11 -1.36 -14.26
N ALA A 103 10.97 -1.13 -15.56
CA ALA A 103 10.99 -2.22 -16.52
C ALA A 103 12.26 -3.01 -16.22
N ARG A 104 12.11 -4.20 -15.61
CA ARG A 104 13.24 -5.08 -15.36
C ARG A 104 13.62 -5.56 -16.73
N ALA A 105 14.56 -4.86 -17.36
CA ALA A 105 15.13 -5.29 -18.62
C ALA A 105 15.63 -6.71 -18.40
N LEU A 106 15.06 -7.66 -19.14
CA LEU A 106 15.59 -9.02 -19.14
C LEU A 106 17.03 -8.93 -19.66
N PRO A 107 17.99 -9.66 -19.05
CA PRO A 107 19.33 -9.73 -19.60
C PRO A 107 19.24 -10.22 -21.06
N ALA A 108 20.04 -9.61 -21.94
CA ALA A 108 20.12 -10.05 -23.32
C ALA A 108 20.50 -11.53 -23.37
N PRO A 109 19.93 -12.33 -24.28
CA PRO A 109 20.34 -13.72 -24.44
C PRO A 109 21.84 -13.76 -24.73
N VAL A 110 22.57 -14.51 -23.92
CA VAL A 110 23.97 -14.88 -24.21
C VAL A 110 23.93 -15.76 -25.45
N GLY A 111 24.63 -15.34 -26.52
CA GLY A 111 24.75 -16.14 -27.73
C GLY A 111 25.43 -17.46 -27.42
N ASP A 112 24.89 -18.55 -27.95
CA ASP A 112 25.48 -19.88 -27.85
C ASP A 112 26.86 -19.86 -28.54
N ASP A 113 27.94 -19.98 -27.75
CA ASP A 113 29.26 -20.29 -28.29
C ASP A 113 29.20 -21.71 -28.86
N GLU A 114 29.33 -21.83 -30.18
CA GLU A 114 29.27 -23.12 -30.88
C GLU A 114 30.34 -24.09 -30.33
N ALA A 115 29.88 -25.26 -29.88
CA ALA A 115 30.76 -26.35 -29.50
C ALA A 115 31.48 -26.88 -30.75
N ASP A 116 32.79 -26.70 -30.80
CA ASP A 116 33.69 -27.31 -31.78
C ASP A 116 33.77 -28.82 -31.55
N ASP A 117 32.86 -29.57 -32.18
CA ASP A 117 32.88 -31.03 -32.23
C ASP A 117 33.97 -31.49 -33.22
N SER A 118 35.23 -31.47 -32.78
CA SER A 118 36.31 -32.20 -33.45
C SER A 118 36.18 -33.71 -33.16
N PHE A 119 35.45 -34.39 -34.05
CA PHE A 119 35.26 -35.84 -34.03
C PHE A 119 36.50 -36.56 -34.60
N ASP A 120 37.54 -36.75 -33.79
CA ASP A 120 38.66 -37.65 -34.13
C ASP A 120 38.26 -39.11 -33.86
N GLY A 121 37.52 -39.70 -34.81
CA GLY A 121 37.18 -41.11 -34.84
C GLY A 121 37.57 -41.73 -36.17
N ASP A 122 38.77 -42.28 -36.26
CA ASP A 122 39.29 -43.02 -37.43
C ASP A 122 38.60 -44.40 -37.54
N PRO A 123 37.77 -44.69 -38.56
CA PRO A 123 37.06 -45.94 -38.69
C PRO A 123 37.79 -46.90 -39.63
N ALA A 124 38.37 -47.96 -39.05
CA ALA A 124 38.48 -49.31 -39.60
C ALA A 124 38.90 -49.48 -41.09
N GLU A 125 40.15 -49.90 -41.34
CA GLU A 125 40.47 -50.69 -42.52
C GLU A 125 40.02 -52.15 -42.34
N GLU A 126 38.84 -52.43 -42.92
CA GLU A 126 38.51 -53.55 -43.80
C GLU A 126 39.17 -54.92 -43.57
N LEU A 127 38.37 -55.86 -43.05
CA LEU A 127 38.52 -57.30 -43.29
C LEU A 127 38.58 -57.59 -44.80
N ARG A 128 39.65 -58.22 -45.27
CA ARG A 128 39.62 -59.06 -46.49
C ARG A 128 40.36 -60.38 -46.27
N TYR A 129 39.53 -61.43 -46.29
CA TYR A 129 39.72 -62.85 -46.62
C TYR A 129 41.12 -63.48 -46.51
#